data_AF-A0A485BXG2-F1
#
_entry.id   AF-A0A485BXG2-F1
#
_cell.length_a   1.000
_cell.length_b   1.000
_cell.length_c   1.000
_cell.angle_alpha   90.00
_cell.angle_beta   90.00
_cell.angle_gamma   90.00
#
_symmetry.space_group_name_H-M   'P 1'
#
loop_
_entity.id
_entity.type
_entity.pdbx_description
1 polymer ?
#
loop_
_entity_poly.entity_id
_entity_poly.type
_entity_poly.pdbx_seq_one_letter_code
_entity_poly.pdbx_strand_id
1 'polypeptide(L)'
;MNFIKVRFAELKRRIIISEEQGSTAHSRHLLGKIQARVLKADQEFDSLYNELLLEMARNQIFLINERQLSVNQQSWLRNYFKQYLRQHITPILINPETDLIQFLKDDYTYLGGRNHPRGNHQLRPAGDSVR
;
A
#
# COMPACT_ATOMS: atom_id res chain seq x y z
N MET A 1 -15.17 -0.09 2.98
CA MET A 1 -14.67 1.06 2.20
C MET A 1 -15.76 2.07 1.82
N ASN A 2 -16.92 1.64 1.31
CA ASN A 2 -17.99 2.55 0.84
C ASN A 2 -18.54 3.51 1.91
N PHE A 3 -18.67 3.07 3.17
CA PHE A 3 -19.13 3.94 4.26
C PHE A 3 -18.18 5.14 4.48
N ILE A 4 -16.87 4.91 4.48
CA ILE A 4 -15.87 5.98 4.63
C ILE A 4 -15.90 6.93 3.42
N LYS A 5 -15.93 6.39 2.20
CA LYS A 5 -16.02 7.20 0.96
C LYS A 5 -17.25 8.13 0.99
N VAL A 6 -18.42 7.61 1.32
CA VAL A 6 -19.69 8.37 1.37
C VAL A 6 -19.67 9.42 2.49
N ARG A 7 -19.28 9.05 3.71
CA ARG A 7 -19.27 9.97 4.86
C ARG A 7 -18.22 11.07 4.69
N PHE A 8 -17.08 10.76 4.08
CA PHE A 8 -16.05 11.73 3.79
C PHE A 8 -16.46 12.71 2.68
N ALA A 9 -17.16 12.24 1.64
CA ALA A 9 -17.73 13.11 0.60
C ALA A 9 -18.80 14.05 1.16
N GLU A 10 -19.71 13.53 2.01
CA GLU A 10 -20.72 14.34 2.68
C GLU A 10 -20.08 15.41 3.59
N LEU A 11 -19.02 15.05 4.31
CA LEU A 11 -18.28 15.96 5.17
C LEU A 11 -17.58 17.07 4.37
N LYS A 12 -16.87 16.72 3.29
CA LYS A 12 -16.24 17.70 2.39
C LYS A 12 -17.27 18.69 1.86
N ARG A 13 -18.44 18.21 1.43
CA ARG A 13 -19.52 19.05 0.93
C ARG A 13 -20.03 20.02 2.01
N ARG A 14 -20.24 19.55 3.24
CA ARG A 14 -20.68 20.40 4.37
C ARG A 14 -19.65 21.46 4.74
N ILE A 15 -18.35 21.14 4.67
CA ILE A 15 -17.27 22.10 4.91
C ILE A 15 -17.29 23.20 3.85
N ILE A 16 -17.33 22.86 2.57
CA ILE A 16 -17.39 23.84 1.47
C ILE A 16 -18.59 24.79 1.64
N ILE A 17 -19.78 24.24 1.92
CA ILE A 17 -20.99 25.05 2.15
C ILE A 17 -20.83 25.98 3.37
N SER A 18 -20.21 25.50 4.46
CA SER A 18 -20.02 26.30 5.67
C SER A 18 -18.95 27.39 5.52
N GLU A 19 -17.96 27.18 4.65
CA GLU A 19 -16.92 28.16 4.33
C GLU A 19 -17.48 29.29 3.48
N GLU A 20 -18.38 28.98 2.53
CA GLU A 20 -19.16 30.00 1.79
C GLU A 20 -20.07 30.84 2.71
N GLN A 21 -20.55 30.26 3.81
CA GLN A 21 -21.44 30.94 4.78
C GLN A 21 -20.68 31.67 5.91
N GLY A 22 -19.33 31.69 5.89
CA GLY A 22 -18.52 32.44 6.85
C GLY A 22 -18.36 31.79 8.23
N SER A 23 -18.76 30.53 8.43
CA SER A 23 -18.71 29.81 9.72
C SER A 23 -17.56 28.78 9.76
N THR A 24 -16.34 29.25 9.55
CA THR A 24 -15.13 28.39 9.41
C THR A 24 -14.72 27.68 10.71
N ALA A 25 -15.03 28.24 11.87
CA ALA A 25 -14.57 27.72 13.17
C ALA A 25 -15.29 26.43 13.58
N HIS A 26 -16.59 26.32 13.33
CA HIS A 26 -17.38 25.16 13.77
C HIS A 26 -17.09 23.91 12.93
N SER A 27 -16.84 24.10 11.64
CA SER A 27 -16.58 23.02 10.68
C SER A 27 -15.23 22.35 10.90
N ARG A 28 -14.18 23.09 11.27
CA ARG A 28 -12.87 22.51 11.63
C ARG A 28 -12.93 21.65 12.89
N HIS A 29 -13.70 22.09 13.90
CA HIS A 29 -13.86 21.32 15.13
C HIS A 29 -14.63 20.01 14.89
N LEU A 30 -15.65 20.03 14.02
CA LEU A 30 -16.37 18.81 13.62
C LEU A 30 -15.48 17.83 12.84
N LEU A 31 -14.64 18.34 11.93
CA LEU A 31 -13.66 17.54 11.21
C LEU A 31 -12.67 16.84 12.15
N GLY A 32 -12.14 17.57 13.14
CA GLY A 32 -11.24 17.00 14.15
C GLY A 32 -11.91 15.88 14.96
N LYS A 33 -13.19 16.02 15.32
CA LYS A 33 -13.94 14.96 16.01
C LYS A 33 -14.15 13.71 15.15
N ILE A 34 -14.42 13.89 13.85
CA ILE A 34 -14.59 12.76 12.92
C ILE A 34 -13.25 12.05 12.72
N GLN A 35 -12.17 12.80 12.50
CA GLN A 35 -10.83 12.22 12.37
C GLN A 35 -10.43 11.45 13.63
N ALA A 36 -10.69 11.99 14.82
CA ALA A 36 -10.42 11.30 16.09
C ALA A 36 -11.22 9.98 16.21
N ARG A 37 -12.48 9.97 15.77
CA ARG A 37 -13.29 8.73 15.75
C ARG A 37 -12.79 7.71 14.73
N VAL A 38 -12.36 8.15 13.54
CA VAL A 38 -11.76 7.27 12.53
C VAL A 38 -10.48 6.64 13.07
N LEU A 39 -9.59 7.44 13.66
CA LEU A 39 -8.36 6.94 14.28
C LEU A 39 -8.64 5.92 15.40
N LYS A 40 -9.64 6.19 16.23
CA LYS A 40 -10.04 5.25 17.28
C LYS A 40 -10.57 3.93 16.70
N ALA A 41 -11.41 4.01 15.66
CA ALA A 41 -11.94 2.82 15.00
C ALA A 41 -10.84 2.00 14.29
N ASP A 42 -9.86 2.67 13.69
CA ASP A 42 -8.68 2.00 13.10
C ASP A 42 -7.88 1.25 14.17
N GLN A 43 -7.66 1.86 15.35
CA GLN A 43 -6.98 1.19 16.47
C GLN A 43 -7.74 -0.04 16.99
N GLU A 44 -9.07 0.07 17.11
CA GLU A 44 -9.92 -1.06 17.51
C GLU A 44 -9.91 -2.17 16.45
N PHE A 45 -9.90 -1.81 15.17
CA PHE A 45 -9.77 -2.75 14.06
C PHE A 45 -8.43 -3.49 14.11
N ASP A 46 -7.32 -2.78 14.32
CA ASP A 46 -5.98 -3.39 14.42
C ASP A 46 -5.89 -4.37 15.61
N SER A 47 -6.50 -4.01 16.75
CA SER A 47 -6.55 -4.90 17.92
C SER A 47 -7.31 -6.20 17.59
N LEU A 48 -8.53 -6.07 17.04
CA LEU A 48 -9.37 -7.21 16.67
C LEU A 48 -8.70 -8.08 15.61
N TYR A 49 -8.03 -7.46 14.63
CA TYR A 49 -7.29 -8.17 13.59
C TYR A 49 -6.17 -9.02 14.20
N ASN A 50 -5.40 -8.47 15.13
CA ASN A 50 -4.35 -9.22 15.82
C ASN A 50 -4.89 -10.35 16.70
N GLU A 51 -6.01 -10.13 17.40
CA GLU A 51 -6.70 -11.18 18.15
C GLU A 51 -7.12 -12.33 17.22
N LEU A 52 -7.72 -12.01 16.07
CA LEU A 52 -8.11 -13.01 15.08
C LEU A 52 -6.89 -13.77 14.52
N LEU A 53 -5.78 -13.09 14.25
CA LEU A 53 -4.54 -13.75 13.83
C LEU A 53 -4.05 -14.77 14.88
N LEU A 54 -4.13 -14.43 16.17
CA LEU A 54 -3.76 -15.32 17.26
C LEU A 54 -4.71 -16.51 17.37
N GLU A 55 -6.02 -16.29 17.22
CA GLU A 55 -7.01 -17.37 17.20
C GLU A 55 -6.80 -18.32 16.01
N MET A 56 -6.52 -17.78 14.82
CA MET A 56 -6.18 -18.60 13.66
C MET A 56 -4.93 -19.43 13.89
N ALA A 57 -3.88 -18.84 14.48
CA ALA A 57 -2.64 -19.56 14.81
C ALA A 57 -2.89 -20.71 15.81
N ARG A 58 -3.76 -20.51 16.81
CA ARG A 58 -4.19 -21.57 17.74
C ARG A 58 -4.90 -22.72 17.00
N ASN A 59 -5.67 -22.38 15.96
CA ASN A 59 -6.33 -23.34 15.07
C ASN A 59 -5.42 -23.85 13.93
N GLN A 60 -4.10 -23.70 14.04
CA GLN A 60 -3.10 -24.15 13.06
C GLN A 60 -3.19 -23.48 11.67
N ILE A 61 -3.81 -22.29 11.59
CA ILE A 61 -3.86 -21.45 10.39
C ILE A 61 -2.92 -20.26 10.60
N PHE A 62 -1.84 -20.22 9.80
CA PHE A 62 -0.80 -19.19 9.94
C PHE A 62 -0.80 -18.25 8.73
N LEU A 63 -1.09 -16.98 8.96
CA LEU A 63 -0.86 -15.93 7.98
C LEU A 63 0.57 -15.40 8.14
N ILE A 64 1.47 -15.86 7.26
CA ILE A 64 2.90 -15.50 7.29
C ILE A 64 3.25 -14.52 6.17
N ASN A 65 4.23 -13.65 6.43
CA ASN A 65 4.76 -12.73 5.44
C ASN A 65 6.01 -13.28 4.73
N GLU A 66 6.51 -12.56 3.72
CA GLU A 66 7.67 -12.95 2.92
C GLU A 66 8.97 -13.13 3.70
N ARG A 67 9.07 -12.54 4.90
CA ARG A 67 10.24 -12.63 5.79
C ARG A 67 10.22 -13.88 6.68
N GLN A 68 9.07 -14.53 6.80
CA GLN A 68 8.85 -15.71 7.65
C GLN A 68 8.83 -17.01 6.86
N LEU A 69 9.03 -16.96 5.53
CA LEU A 69 9.04 -18.13 4.66
C LEU A 69 10.32 -18.96 4.85
N SER A 70 10.16 -20.29 4.96
CA SER A 70 11.29 -21.21 4.90
C SER A 70 11.93 -21.23 3.50
N VAL A 71 13.19 -21.67 3.40
CA VAL A 71 13.91 -21.75 2.10
C VAL A 71 13.15 -22.56 1.05
N ASN A 72 12.49 -23.64 1.47
CA ASN A 72 11.66 -24.48 0.60
C ASN A 72 10.39 -23.73 0.13
N GLN A 73 9.71 -23.04 1.04
CA GLN A 73 8.53 -22.23 0.71
C GLN A 73 8.89 -21.07 -0.22
N GLN A 74 10.03 -20.40 -0.02
CA GLN A 74 10.51 -19.35 -0.91
C GLN A 74 10.75 -19.89 -2.33
N SER A 75 11.38 -21.05 -2.45
CA SER A 75 11.64 -21.69 -3.75
C SER A 75 10.34 -22.10 -4.44
N TRP A 76 9.40 -22.68 -3.69
CA TRP A 76 8.07 -23.01 -4.19
C TRP A 76 7.30 -21.76 -4.65
N LEU A 77 7.28 -20.70 -3.84
CA LEU A 77 6.58 -19.46 -4.13
C LEU A 77 7.16 -18.75 -5.36
N ARG A 78 8.48 -18.80 -5.56
CA ARG A 78 9.13 -18.30 -6.79
C ARG A 78 8.66 -19.06 -8.03
N ASN A 79 8.52 -20.37 -7.95
CA ASN A 79 8.04 -21.18 -9.06
C ASN A 79 6.55 -20.92 -9.32
N TYR A 80 5.74 -20.87 -8.27
CA TYR A 80 4.32 -20.52 -8.34
C TYR A 80 4.12 -19.13 -8.97
N PHE A 81 4.91 -18.14 -8.54
CA PHE A 81 4.87 -16.79 -9.10
C PHE A 81 5.12 -16.80 -10.60
N LYS A 82 6.15 -17.52 -11.07
CA LYS A 82 6.49 -17.60 -12.51
C LYS A 82 5.40 -18.28 -13.34
N GLN A 83 4.77 -19.32 -12.80
CA GLN A 83 3.81 -20.14 -13.53
C GLN A 83 2.41 -19.54 -13.55
N TYR A 84 1.94 -18.99 -12.43
CA TYR A 84 0.53 -18.61 -12.26
C TYR A 84 0.32 -17.11 -12.10
N LEU A 85 1.18 -16.41 -11.36
CA LEU A 85 0.96 -14.99 -11.04
C LEU A 85 1.52 -14.05 -12.12
N ARG A 86 2.66 -14.40 -12.73
CA ARG A 86 3.38 -13.53 -13.66
C ARG A 86 2.51 -13.05 -14.83
N GLN A 87 1.65 -13.91 -15.36
CA GLN A 87 0.77 -13.57 -16.49
C GLN A 87 -0.30 -12.53 -16.14
N HIS A 88 -0.60 -12.35 -14.84
CA HIS A 88 -1.58 -11.39 -14.34
C HIS A 88 -0.94 -10.11 -13.80
N ILE A 89 0.39 -10.04 -13.76
CA ILE A 89 1.15 -8.89 -13.24
C ILE A 89 1.82 -8.18 -14.41
N THR A 90 1.22 -7.07 -14.84
CA THR A 90 1.81 -6.19 -15.85
C THR A 90 2.45 -4.99 -15.15
N PRO A 91 3.79 -4.84 -15.22
CA PRO A 91 4.44 -3.67 -14.64
C PRO A 91 4.05 -2.41 -15.42
N ILE A 92 3.69 -1.35 -14.69
CA ILE A 92 3.41 -0.03 -15.26
C ILE A 92 4.64 0.84 -15.03
N LEU A 93 5.29 1.26 -16.12
CA LEU A 93 6.41 2.20 -16.06
C LEU A 93 5.86 3.62 -16.02
N ILE A 94 6.25 4.37 -14.99
CA ILE A 94 5.84 5.75 -14.80
C ILE A 94 6.92 6.66 -15.37
N ASN A 95 6.58 7.36 -16.45
CA ASN A 95 7.40 8.42 -17.03
C ASN A 95 6.79 9.80 -16.68
N PRO A 96 7.53 10.90 -16.81
CA PRO A 96 7.00 12.24 -16.54
C PRO A 96 5.75 12.60 -17.36
N GLU A 97 5.61 12.01 -18.55
CA GLU A 97 4.48 12.18 -19.47
C GLU A 97 3.30 11.21 -19.19
N THR A 98 3.44 10.29 -18.23
CA THR A 98 2.43 9.27 -17.96
C THR A 98 1.29 9.86 -17.14
N ASP A 99 0.08 9.93 -17.72
CA ASP A 99 -1.13 10.29 -16.99
C ASP A 99 -1.61 9.11 -16.12
N LEU A 100 -1.13 9.10 -14.88
CA LEU A 100 -1.50 8.11 -13.87
C LEU A 100 -2.99 8.16 -13.51
N ILE A 101 -3.64 9.31 -13.69
CA ILE A 101 -5.04 9.52 -13.29
C ILE A 101 -5.99 8.78 -14.25
N GLN A 102 -5.63 8.66 -15.53
CA GLN A 102 -6.40 7.85 -16.47
C GLN A 102 -6.19 6.34 -16.31
N PHE A 103 -5.03 5.91 -15.82
CA PHE A 103 -4.64 4.49 -15.81
C PHE A 103 -4.91 3.76 -14.49
N LEU A 104 -4.88 4.47 -13.35
CA LEU A 104 -5.10 3.85 -12.05
C LEU A 104 -6.59 3.76 -11.75
N LYS A 105 -7.06 2.56 -11.42
CA LYS A 105 -8.43 2.30 -11.00
C LYS A 105 -8.56 2.50 -9.49
N ASP A 106 -9.55 3.27 -9.07
CA ASP A 106 -9.78 3.70 -7.68
C ASP A 106 -9.96 2.59 -6.62
N ASP A 107 -10.26 1.35 -7.03
CA ASP A 107 -10.50 0.22 -6.13
C ASP A 107 -9.41 -0.87 -6.20
N TYR A 108 -8.31 -0.62 -6.90
CA TYR A 108 -7.22 -1.59 -7.07
C TYR A 108 -6.04 -1.24 -6.14
N THR A 109 -5.42 -2.28 -5.56
CA THR A 109 -4.19 -2.14 -4.79
C THR A 109 -2.98 -2.18 -5.72
N TYR A 110 -2.19 -1.12 -5.72
CA TYR A 110 -0.97 -1.01 -6.52
C TYR A 110 0.29 -1.10 -5.64
N LEU A 111 1.30 -1.84 -6.11
CA LEU A 111 2.61 -1.91 -5.46
C LEU A 111 3.58 -0.93 -6.14
N GLY A 112 3.98 0.13 -5.43
CA GLY A 112 4.96 1.09 -5.90
C GLY A 112 6.40 0.65 -5.60
N GLY A 113 7.24 0.57 -6.63
CA GLY A 113 8.66 0.24 -6.48
C GLY A 113 9.55 1.28 -7.17
N ARG A 114 10.67 1.63 -6.55
CA ARG A 114 11.70 2.46 -7.19
C ARG A 114 12.73 1.55 -7.86
N ASN A 115 12.83 1.64 -9.18
CA ASN A 115 13.96 1.04 -9.87
C ASN A 115 15.20 1.89 -9.61
N HIS A 116 16.22 1.27 -8.99
CA HIS A 116 17.55 1.86 -8.92
C HIS A 116 18.39 1.20 -10.02
N PRO A 117 18.71 1.90 -11.12
CA PRO A 117 19.55 1.33 -12.16
C PRO A 117 20.90 0.98 -11.53
N ARG A 118 21.28 -0.29 -11.57
CA ARG A 118 22.62 -0.72 -11.15
C ARG A 118 23.60 -0.11 -12.15
N GLY A 119 24.48 0.76 -11.65
CA GLY A 119 25.50 1.43 -12.46
C GLY A 119 26.30 0.45 -13.29
N ASN A 120 26.60 0.86 -14.53
CA ASN A 120 27.42 0.13 -15.49
C ASN A 120 28.67 -0.44 -14.80
N HIS A 121 28.85 -1.77 -14.87
CA HIS A 121 30.12 -2.40 -14.59
C HIS A 121 31.15 -1.87 -15.59
N GLN A 122 31.91 -0.86 -15.19
CA GLN A 122 33.11 -0.46 -15.88
C GLN A 122 34.14 -1.56 -15.64
N LEU A 123 34.37 -2.39 -16.66
CA LEU A 123 35.45 -3.36 -16.72
C LEU A 123 36.76 -2.63 -16.42
N ARG A 124 37.37 -2.90 -15.25
CA ARG A 124 38.74 -2.48 -14.97
C ARG A 124 39.66 -3.28 -15.90
N PRO A 125 40.58 -2.67 -16.65
CA PRO A 125 41.59 -3.44 -17.36
C PRO A 125 42.46 -4.15 -16.31
N ALA A 126 42.77 -5.41 -16.58
CA ALA A 126 43.75 -6.17 -15.82
C ALA A 126 45.08 -5.40 -15.87
N GLY A 127 45.49 -4.87 -14.73
CA GLY A 127 46.82 -4.28 -14.57
C GLY A 127 47.84 -5.40 -14.44
N ASP A 128 48.80 -5.38 -15.35
CA ASP A 128 49.86 -6.35 -15.57
C ASP A 128 50.68 -6.71 -14.33
N SER A 129 51.01 -8.00 -14.27
CA SER A 129 52.12 -8.54 -13.48
C SER A 129 53.44 -8.15 -14.13
N VAL A 130 54.23 -7.27 -13.51
CA VAL A 130 55.69 -7.23 -13.74
C VAL A 130 56.43 -6.70 -12.49
N ARG A 131 57.22 -7.63 -11.91
CA ARG A 131 58.46 -7.49 -11.09
C ARG A 131 58.35 -7.02 -9.64
#